data_AF-A0A7S0PZ38-F1
#
_entry.id   AF-A0A7S0PZ38-F1
#
_cell.length_a   1.000
_cell.length_b   1.000
_cell.length_c   1.000
_cell.angle_alpha   90.00
_cell.angle_beta   90.00
_cell.angle_gamma   90.00
#
_symmetry.space_group_name_H-M   'P 1'
#
loop_
_entity.id
_entity.type
_entity.pdbx_description
1 polymer ?
#
loop_
_entity_poly.entity_id
_entity_poly.type
_entity_poly.pdbx_seq_one_letter_code
_entity_poly.pdbx_strand_id
1 'polypeptide(L)'
;QSFVAATVHNSMRGVIVSGLGGSLRFGSMIGPLVGGLIAESAGQTAPFYAQFFLKLPALLLIALFMRLVPSPSLPSPRSKKQEARAQHKALFGRPALRSLALFAPVAFAVAFSRAARAMLLPLKAANLGVPNLELGSMVSASFAGDTLVFPL
;
A
#
# COMPACT_ATOMS: atom_id res chain seq x y z
N GLN A 1 5.76 3.21 6.87
CA GLN A 1 7.13 2.92 6.39
C GLN A 1 8.19 3.67 7.20
N SER A 2 8.11 5.00 7.34
CA SER A 2 9.12 5.78 8.11
C SER A 2 9.23 5.42 9.60
N PHE A 3 8.13 5.03 10.26
CA PHE A 3 8.15 4.59 11.66
C PHE A 3 8.90 3.27 11.85
N VAL A 4 8.61 2.26 11.02
CA VAL A 4 9.27 0.94 11.04
C VAL A 4 10.76 1.08 10.77
N ALA A 5 11.14 1.95 9.84
CA ALA A 5 12.54 2.24 9.54
C ALA A 5 13.29 2.92 10.70
N ALA A 6 12.59 3.61 11.60
CA ALA A 6 13.22 4.28 12.74
C ALA A 6 13.36 3.37 13.97
N THR A 7 12.52 2.34 14.10
CA THR A 7 12.41 1.53 15.33
C THR A 7 12.94 0.11 15.18
N VAL A 8 13.04 -0.42 13.95
CA VAL A 8 13.49 -1.79 13.70
C VAL A 8 14.98 -1.82 13.35
N HIS A 9 15.71 -2.80 13.89
CA HIS A 9 17.12 -3.03 13.60
C HIS A 9 17.33 -3.51 12.15
N ASN A 10 18.41 -3.07 11.48
CA ASN A 10 18.60 -3.28 10.03
C ASN A 10 18.46 -4.73 9.56
N SER A 11 18.86 -5.72 10.37
CA SER A 11 18.76 -7.15 10.05
C SER A 11 17.32 -7.67 9.94
N MET A 12 16.36 -7.06 10.66
CA MET A 12 14.95 -7.49 10.70
C MET A 12 14.03 -6.64 9.82
N ARG A 13 14.54 -5.53 9.27
CA ARG A 13 13.74 -4.59 8.45
C ARG A 13 13.14 -5.28 7.23
N GLY A 14 13.93 -6.11 6.54
CA GLY A 14 13.46 -6.84 5.37
C GLY A 14 12.23 -7.70 5.65
N VAL A 15 12.29 -8.48 6.74
CA VAL A 15 11.20 -9.39 7.17
C VAL A 15 9.94 -8.63 7.57
N ILE A 16 10.08 -7.53 8.32
CA ILE A 16 8.92 -6.74 8.75
C ILE A 16 8.30 -5.99 7.55
N VAL A 17 9.12 -5.41 6.67
CA VAL A 17 8.64 -4.73 5.47
C VAL A 17 7.98 -5.71 4.50
N SER A 18 8.54 -6.91 4.32
CA SER A 18 7.93 -7.96 3.49
C SER A 18 6.63 -8.47 4.09
N GLY A 19 6.55 -8.63 5.42
CA GLY A 19 5.32 -9.00 6.11
C GLY A 19 4.22 -7.95 5.92
N LEU A 20 4.53 -6.67 6.13
CA LEU A 20 3.59 -5.57 5.88
C LEU A 20 3.15 -5.50 4.41
N GLY A 21 4.09 -5.64 3.48
CA GLY A 21 3.80 -5.66 2.05
C GLY A 21 2.93 -6.83 1.64
N GLY A 22 3.21 -8.03 2.18
CA GLY A 22 2.42 -9.24 1.96
C GLY A 22 0.99 -9.09 2.46
N SER A 23 0.81 -8.60 3.70
CA SER A 23 -0.52 -8.37 4.28
C SER A 23 -1.35 -7.38 3.47
N LEU A 24 -0.73 -6.30 2.98
CA LEU A 24 -1.43 -5.34 2.11
C LEU A 24 -1.93 -6.00 0.82
N ARG A 25 -1.11 -6.84 0.19
CA ARG A 25 -1.50 -7.56 -1.05
C ARG A 25 -2.61 -8.56 -0.79
N PHE A 26 -2.50 -9.34 0.28
CA PHE A 26 -3.58 -10.24 0.70
C PHE A 26 -4.88 -9.47 0.92
N GLY A 27 -4.82 -8.33 1.59
CA GLY A 27 -5.96 -7.43 1.77
C GLY A 27 -6.52 -6.92 0.43
N SER A 28 -5.67 -6.50 -0.50
CA SER A 28 -6.09 -6.08 -1.85
C SER A 28 -6.67 -7.20 -2.70
N MET A 29 -6.26 -8.44 -2.45
CA MET A 29 -6.77 -9.62 -3.15
C MET A 29 -8.13 -10.06 -2.60
N ILE A 30 -8.30 -10.11 -1.28
CA ILE A 30 -9.52 -10.64 -0.64
C ILE A 30 -10.57 -9.53 -0.43
N GLY A 31 -10.13 -8.30 -0.22
CA GLY A 31 -10.98 -7.15 0.11
C GLY A 31 -12.10 -6.89 -0.90
N PRO A 32 -11.82 -6.82 -2.22
CA PRO A 32 -12.86 -6.58 -3.23
C PRO A 32 -13.92 -7.67 -3.27
N LEU A 33 -13.54 -8.94 -3.13
CA LEU A 33 -14.47 -10.06 -3.08
C LEU A 33 -15.41 -9.97 -1.87
N VAL A 34 -14.85 -9.80 -0.67
CA VAL A 34 -15.64 -9.67 0.56
C VAL A 34 -16.49 -8.40 0.55
N GLY A 35 -15.95 -7.28 0.04
CA GLY A 35 -16.67 -6.03 -0.12
C GLY A 35 -17.84 -6.15 -1.10
N GLY A 36 -17.64 -6.84 -2.23
CA GLY A 36 -18.69 -7.13 -3.21
C GLY A 36 -19.81 -7.99 -2.64
N LEU A 37 -19.47 -9.05 -1.90
CA LEU A 37 -20.44 -9.88 -1.17
C LEU A 37 -21.29 -9.06 -0.20
N ILE A 38 -20.66 -8.23 0.64
CA ILE A 38 -21.36 -7.38 1.60
C ILE A 38 -22.24 -6.34 0.89
N ALA A 39 -21.74 -5.75 -0.20
CA ALA A 39 -22.48 -4.77 -1.00
C ALA A 39 -23.73 -5.38 -1.66
N GLU A 40 -23.65 -6.64 -2.07
CA GLU A 40 -24.77 -7.37 -2.66
C GLU A 40 -25.86 -7.68 -1.63
N SER A 41 -25.48 -8.18 -0.45
CA SER A 41 -26.45 -8.61 0.57
C SER A 41 -27.04 -7.47 1.39
N ALA A 42 -26.26 -6.43 1.67
CA ALA A 42 -26.60 -5.37 2.64
C ALA A 42 -26.55 -3.96 2.04
N GLY A 43 -26.35 -3.85 0.72
CA GLY A 43 -26.32 -2.58 -0.01
C GLY A 43 -24.96 -1.90 -0.02
N GLN A 44 -24.83 -0.87 -0.88
CA GLN A 44 -23.55 -0.24 -1.22
C GLN A 44 -22.85 0.48 -0.04
N THR A 45 -23.59 0.82 1.02
CA THR A 45 -23.03 1.50 2.20
C THR A 45 -22.44 0.53 3.24
N ALA A 46 -22.88 -0.73 3.23
CA ALA A 46 -22.48 -1.73 4.22
C ALA A 46 -20.96 -2.04 4.26
N PRO A 47 -20.23 -2.09 3.13
CA PRO A 47 -18.77 -2.29 3.15
C PRO A 47 -18.01 -1.21 3.93
N PHE A 48 -18.50 0.04 3.94
CA PHE A 48 -17.86 1.13 4.67
C PHE A 48 -17.99 0.95 6.19
N TYR A 49 -19.16 0.52 6.65
CA TYR A 49 -19.36 0.18 8.07
C TYR A 49 -18.52 -1.03 8.47
N ALA A 50 -18.46 -2.07 7.64
CA ALA A 50 -17.60 -3.23 7.89
C ALA A 50 -16.12 -2.81 8.01
N GLN A 51 -15.65 -1.94 7.12
CA GLN A 51 -14.29 -1.39 7.18
C GLN A 51 -14.05 -0.57 8.46
N PHE A 52 -15.04 0.21 8.89
CA PHE A 52 -14.96 0.99 10.13
C PHE A 52 -14.76 0.07 11.35
N PHE A 53 -15.63 -0.92 11.52
CA PHE A 53 -15.54 -1.86 12.64
C PHE A 53 -14.24 -2.69 12.62
N LEU A 54 -13.76 -3.07 11.43
CA LEU A 54 -12.49 -3.78 11.28
C LEU A 54 -11.28 -2.94 11.72
N LYS A 55 -11.33 -1.62 11.57
CA LYS A 55 -10.25 -0.70 11.96
C LYS A 55 -10.23 -0.36 13.45
N LEU A 56 -11.33 -0.57 14.18
CA LEU A 56 -11.39 -0.27 15.62
C LEU A 56 -10.40 -1.10 16.45
N PRO A 57 -10.30 -2.43 16.29
CA PRO A 57 -9.27 -3.22 16.98
C PRO A 57 -7.86 -2.75 16.65
N ALA A 58 -7.57 -2.44 15.39
CA ALA A 58 -6.25 -1.94 14.99
C ALA A 58 -5.94 -0.59 15.66
N LEU A 59 -6.92 0.31 15.74
CA LEU A 59 -6.79 1.58 16.44
C LEU A 59 -6.55 1.37 17.94
N LEU A 60 -7.29 0.47 18.58
CA LEU A 60 -7.12 0.15 20.00
C LEU A 60 -5.74 -0.44 20.28
N LEU A 61 -5.28 -1.39 19.46
CA LEU A 61 -3.93 -1.95 19.56
C LEU A 61 -2.86 -0.86 19.43
N ILE A 62 -2.99 0.03 18.45
CA ILE A 62 -2.05 1.14 18.30
C ILE A 62 -2.10 2.05 19.54
N ALA A 63 -3.30 2.44 20.00
CA ALA A 63 -3.44 3.33 21.15
C ALA A 63 -2.86 2.74 22.45
N LEU A 64 -3.02 1.43 22.67
CA LEU A 64 -2.51 0.71 23.84
C LEU A 64 -0.99 0.51 23.77
N PHE A 65 -0.46 0.08 22.62
CA PHE A 65 0.93 -0.37 22.51
C PHE A 65 1.90 0.67 21.96
N MET A 66 1.43 1.75 21.34
CA MET A 66 2.33 2.79 20.78
C MET A 66 3.18 3.47 21.85
N ARG A 67 2.70 3.53 23.10
CA ARG A 67 3.46 4.05 24.25
C ARG A 67 4.63 3.15 24.68
N LEU A 68 4.60 1.87 24.34
CA LEU A 68 5.65 0.90 24.68
C LEU A 68 6.81 0.94 23.69
N VAL A 69 6.65 1.61 22.54
CA VAL A 69 7.72 1.73 21.56
C VAL A 69 8.71 2.79 22.04
N PRO A 70 9.99 2.45 22.27
CA PRO A 70 10.99 3.43 22.66
C PRO A 70 11.00 4.57 21.63
N SER A 71 10.89 5.81 22.11
CA SER A 71 11.03 6.98 21.24
C SER A 71 12.37 6.86 20.52
N PRO A 72 12.39 6.71 19.17
CA PRO A 72 13.63 6.64 18.45
C PRO A 72 14.38 7.95 18.74
N SER A 73 15.59 7.85 19.27
CA SER A 73 16.44 9.00 19.54
C SER A 73 16.54 9.82 18.26
N LEU A 74 15.89 10.98 18.23
CA LEU A 74 15.87 11.84 17.07
C LEU A 74 17.33 12.23 16.76
N PRO A 75 17.86 11.91 15.57
CA PRO A 75 19.17 12.42 15.16
C PRO A 75 19.15 13.95 15.32
N SER A 76 20.24 14.51 15.84
CA SER A 76 20.33 15.94 16.13
C SER A 76 19.87 16.78 14.91
N PRO A 77 19.18 17.93 15.11
CA PRO A 77 18.69 18.75 14.01
C PRO A 77 19.77 19.17 13.01
N ARG A 78 21.03 19.25 13.46
CA ARG A 78 22.21 19.54 12.64
C ARG A 78 22.54 18.39 11.68
N SER A 79 22.47 17.13 12.14
CA SER A 79 22.72 15.92 11.33
C SER A 79 21.73 15.79 10.18
N LYS A 80 20.42 15.90 10.46
CA LYS A 80 19.35 15.76 9.45
C LYS A 80 19.42 16.80 8.34
N LYS A 81 19.74 18.06 8.68
CA LYS A 81 19.80 19.14 7.69
C LYS A 81 21.02 18.99 6.78
N GLN A 82 22.13 18.47 7.30
CA GLN A 82 23.36 18.20 6.54
C GLN A 82 23.22 16.94 5.67
N GLU A 83 22.66 15.86 6.21
CA GLU A 83 22.33 14.63 5.48
C GLU A 83 21.29 14.87 4.37
N ALA A 84 20.22 15.62 4.64
CA ALA A 84 19.21 15.94 3.63
C ALA A 84 19.82 16.76 2.47
N ARG A 85 20.73 17.70 2.76
CA ARG A 85 21.41 18.50 1.73
C ARG A 85 22.40 17.66 0.91
N ALA A 86 23.08 16.72 1.55
CA ALA A 86 23.99 15.77 0.89
C ALA A 86 23.22 14.77 0.02
N GLN A 87 22.10 14.24 0.51
CA GLN A 87 21.20 13.36 -0.26
C GLN A 87 20.56 14.10 -1.43
N HIS A 88 20.12 15.35 -1.27
CA HIS A 88 19.62 16.17 -2.38
C HIS A 88 20.70 16.38 -3.46
N LYS A 89 21.94 16.68 -3.06
CA LYS A 89 23.08 16.80 -4.00
C LYS A 89 23.42 15.47 -4.68
N ALA A 90 23.32 14.35 -3.97
CA ALA A 90 23.57 13.01 -4.51
C ALA A 90 22.48 12.55 -5.48
N LEU A 91 21.20 12.84 -5.19
CA LEU A 91 20.06 12.60 -6.07
C LEU A 91 20.13 13.45 -7.35
N PHE A 92 20.65 14.67 -7.26
CA PHE A 92 20.96 15.52 -8.41
C PHE A 92 22.34 15.24 -9.04
N GLY A 93 23.02 14.17 -8.63
CA GLY A 93 24.22 13.68 -9.29
C GLY A 93 23.88 13.04 -10.65
N ARG A 94 24.74 13.23 -11.65
CA ARG A 94 24.60 12.67 -13.00
C ARG A 94 24.25 11.16 -13.06
N PRO A 95 24.83 10.26 -12.23
CA PRO A 95 24.44 8.84 -12.27
C PRO A 95 23.06 8.58 -11.68
N ALA A 96 22.64 9.31 -10.63
CA ALA A 96 21.31 9.17 -10.02
C ALA A 96 20.21 9.72 -10.93
N LEU A 97 20.45 10.87 -11.59
CA LEU A 97 19.56 11.40 -12.62
C LEU A 97 19.41 10.44 -13.81
N ARG A 98 20.49 9.77 -14.22
CA ARG A 98 20.44 8.79 -15.31
C ARG A 98 19.66 7.53 -14.91
N SER A 99 19.84 7.02 -13.69
CA SER A 99 19.02 5.90 -13.20
C SER A 99 17.55 6.29 -13.01
N LEU A 100 17.26 7.50 -12.49
CA LEU A 100 15.88 7.99 -12.41
C LEU A 100 15.27 8.13 -13.81
N ALA A 101 15.99 8.72 -14.77
CA ALA A 101 15.49 8.91 -16.13
C ALA A 101 15.21 7.57 -16.85
N LEU A 102 15.99 6.52 -16.56
CA LEU A 102 15.82 5.19 -17.16
C LEU A 102 14.69 4.39 -16.51
N PHE A 103 14.58 4.40 -15.17
CA PHE A 103 13.63 3.54 -14.44
C PHE A 103 12.31 4.23 -14.09
N ALA A 104 12.28 5.55 -13.90
CA ALA A 104 11.07 6.27 -13.55
C ALA A 104 9.95 6.15 -14.60
N PRO A 105 10.20 6.19 -15.92
CA PRO A 105 9.15 6.02 -16.92
C PRO A 105 8.49 4.65 -16.84
N VAL A 106 9.28 3.59 -16.63
CA VAL A 106 8.78 2.21 -16.49
C VAL A 106 7.96 2.08 -15.20
N ALA A 107 8.50 2.56 -14.08
CA ALA A 107 7.80 2.54 -12.79
C ALA A 107 6.50 3.36 -12.85
N PHE A 108 6.52 4.52 -13.51
CA PHE A 108 5.35 5.36 -13.73
C PHE A 108 4.32 4.65 -14.60
N ALA A 109 4.71 4.08 -15.74
CA ALA A 109 3.80 3.37 -16.63
C ALA A 109 3.12 2.19 -15.93
N VAL A 110 3.88 1.41 -15.14
CA VAL A 110 3.34 0.31 -14.34
C VAL A 110 2.39 0.82 -13.25
N ALA A 111 2.78 1.86 -12.50
CA ALA A 111 1.94 2.43 -11.45
C ALA A 111 0.65 3.04 -12.03
N PHE A 112 0.77 3.73 -13.16
CA PHE A 112 -0.35 4.32 -13.89
C PHE A 112 -1.30 3.24 -14.39
N SER A 113 -0.79 2.17 -15.02
CA SER A 113 -1.61 1.04 -15.47
C SER A 113 -2.38 0.40 -14.31
N ARG A 114 -1.72 0.19 -13.16
CA ARG A 114 -2.37 -0.33 -11.95
C ARG A 114 -3.46 0.59 -11.42
N ALA A 115 -3.20 1.90 -11.36
CA ALA A 115 -4.18 2.89 -10.91
C ALA A 115 -5.37 3.01 -11.88
N ALA A 116 -5.10 3.06 -13.18
CA ALA A 116 -6.12 3.10 -14.23
C ALA A 116 -6.99 1.84 -14.17
N ARG A 117 -6.41 0.65 -14.03
CA ARG A 117 -7.16 -0.61 -13.90
C ARG A 117 -8.08 -0.59 -12.67
N ALA A 118 -7.57 -0.15 -11.53
CA ALA A 118 -8.34 -0.10 -10.28
C ALA A 118 -9.57 0.81 -10.36
N MET A 119 -9.56 1.82 -11.25
CA MET A 119 -10.67 2.75 -11.47
C MET A 119 -11.57 2.33 -12.65
N LEU A 120 -10.98 1.97 -13.79
CA LEU A 120 -11.70 1.71 -15.03
C LEU A 120 -12.47 0.39 -15.01
N LEU A 121 -11.93 -0.66 -14.37
CA LEU A 121 -12.61 -1.96 -14.29
C LEU A 121 -13.96 -1.86 -13.54
N PRO A 122 -14.02 -1.33 -12.30
CA PRO A 122 -15.29 -1.15 -11.62
C PRO A 122 -16.24 -0.23 -12.36
N LEU A 123 -15.74 0.87 -12.94
CA LEU A 123 -16.57 1.84 -13.66
C LEU A 123 -17.23 1.23 -14.91
N LYS A 124 -16.49 0.44 -15.69
CA LYS A 124 -17.04 -0.23 -16.87
C LYS A 124 -17.99 -1.34 -16.47
N ALA A 125 -17.67 -2.12 -15.43
CA ALA A 125 -18.55 -3.16 -14.90
C ALA A 125 -19.89 -2.58 -14.41
N ALA A 126 -19.85 -1.45 -13.69
CA ALA A 126 -21.05 -0.74 -13.25
C ALA A 126 -21.90 -0.24 -14.43
N ASN A 127 -21.28 0.31 -15.48
CA ASN A 127 -21.99 0.72 -16.70
C ASN A 127 -22.62 -0.44 -17.48
N LEU A 128 -22.08 -1.65 -17.33
CA LEU A 128 -22.63 -2.88 -17.93
C LEU A 128 -23.72 -3.53 -17.06
N GLY A 129 -24.02 -2.97 -15.88
CA GLY A 129 -25.01 -3.52 -14.96
C GLY A 129 -24.57 -4.83 -14.30
N VAL A 130 -23.26 -5.10 -14.24
CA VAL A 130 -22.70 -6.32 -13.65
C VAL A 130 -23.00 -6.33 -12.14
N PRO A 131 -23.49 -7.45 -11.57
CA PRO A 131 -23.77 -7.56 -10.15
C PRO A 131 -22.52 -7.36 -9.28
N ASN A 132 -22.72 -6.92 -8.03
CA ASN A 132 -21.64 -6.49 -7.13
C ASN A 132 -20.66 -7.63 -6.79
N LEU A 133 -21.15 -8.85 -6.61
CA LEU A 133 -20.31 -10.03 -6.37
C LEU A 133 -19.41 -10.34 -7.56
N GLU A 134 -19.95 -10.29 -8.77
CA GLU A 134 -19.18 -10.55 -9.98
C GLU A 134 -18.11 -9.46 -10.18
N LEU A 135 -18.46 -8.19 -9.99
CA LEU A 135 -17.50 -7.08 -9.98
C LEU A 135 -16.38 -7.31 -8.95
N GLY A 136 -16.74 -7.67 -7.71
CA GLY A 136 -15.78 -7.96 -6.65
C GLY A 136 -14.84 -9.10 -7.01
N SER A 137 -15.37 -10.17 -7.61
CA SER A 137 -14.58 -11.33 -8.04
C SER A 137 -13.59 -11.00 -9.18
N MET A 138 -14.01 -10.21 -10.17
CA MET A 138 -13.15 -9.78 -11.28
C MET A 138 -11.98 -8.91 -10.81
N VAL A 139 -12.27 -7.97 -9.89
CA VAL A 139 -11.26 -7.09 -9.31
C VAL A 139 -10.29 -7.91 -8.45
N SER A 140 -10.80 -8.83 -7.62
CA SER A 140 -9.98 -9.74 -6.82
C SER A 140 -9.07 -10.64 -7.66
N ALA A 141 -9.57 -11.23 -8.75
CA ALA A 141 -8.77 -12.04 -9.68
C ALA A 141 -7.65 -11.21 -10.33
N SER A 142 -7.95 -9.95 -10.68
CA SER A 142 -6.96 -9.02 -11.24
C SER A 142 -5.83 -8.72 -10.24
N PHE A 143 -6.15 -8.48 -8.96
CA PHE A 143 -5.16 -8.28 -7.91
C PHE A 143 -4.39 -9.55 -7.53
N ALA A 144 -5.03 -10.73 -7.64
CA ALA A 144 -4.37 -12.02 -7.45
C ALA A 144 -3.27 -12.23 -8.49
N GLY A 145 -3.58 -12.04 -9.78
CA GLY A 145 -2.57 -12.14 -10.85
C GLY A 145 -1.41 -11.16 -10.65
N ASP A 146 -1.73 -9.93 -10.24
CA ASP A 146 -0.76 -8.88 -9.95
C ASP A 146 0.17 -9.21 -8.76
N THR A 147 -0.33 -9.99 -7.80
CA THR A 147 0.42 -10.44 -6.63
C THR A 147 1.33 -11.61 -6.97
N LEU A 148 0.87 -12.52 -7.84
CA LEU A 148 1.63 -13.67 -8.32
C LEU A 148 2.82 -13.25 -9.21
N VAL A 149 2.68 -12.18 -9.98
CA VAL A 149 3.74 -11.64 -10.85
C VAL A 149 4.73 -10.74 -10.07
N PHE A 150 4.43 -10.39 -8.81
CA PHE A 150 5.24 -9.47 -8.01
C PHE A 150 6.63 -9.96 -7.51
N PRO A 151 7.10 -11.22 -7.65
CA PRO A 151 8.51 -11.52 -7.41
C PRO A 151 9.44 -11.18 -8.60
N LEU A 152 8.91 -10.70 -9.73
CA LEU A 152 9.66 -10.31 -10.93
C LEU A 152 9.83 -8.78 -11.08
#